data_AF-A0A936RT32-F1
#
_entry.id   AF-A0A936RT32-F1
#
_cell.length_a   1.000
_cell.length_b   1.000
_cell.length_c   1.000
_cell.angle_alpha   90.00
_cell.angle_beta   90.00
_cell.angle_gamma   90.00
#
_symmetry.space_group_name_H-M   'P 1'
#
loop_
_entity.id
_entity.type
_entity.pdbx_description
1 polymer ?
#
loop_
_entity_poly.entity_id
_entity_poly.type
_entity_poly.pdbx_seq_one_letter_code
_entity_poly.pdbx_strand_id
1 'polypeptide(L)'
;MAKRLKADESGDNDDLQALFDSIAESANKHKEVAPQAAAPAPAPAHVDDVESGDSDELQALFDTLVQQGASGSAGTQSLDTGVNLKEVVAAAASMSEAERHQSAFLQIGQLTRLLHDTIRQLGYDRMLEETAEKLPDARQRLSYISQMTEQAASRVLNATDIAKPIQDRIEEQAGNLSSRWSELYDKKLSVDQFKALAGETRAFLDQAQRDSKVVNEQLLEIMMAQDFQDLTGQVIKKIVEMASKMEDGLLKVLIDIMPENKRSQAEGGLLNGPVVDSKGRDDVVTSQEQVDDLLDSLGF
;
A
#
# COMPACT_ATOMS: atom_id res chain seq x y z
N MET A 1 -47.19 -11.39 36.34
CA MET A 1 -47.40 -11.57 34.89
C MET A 1 -46.37 -10.73 34.15
N ALA A 2 -45.40 -11.36 33.47
CA ALA A 2 -44.49 -10.66 32.56
C ALA A 2 -44.32 -11.53 31.32
N LYS A 3 -44.97 -11.15 30.22
CA LYS A 3 -44.91 -11.82 28.91
C LYS A 3 -43.77 -11.15 28.14
N ARG A 4 -42.66 -11.86 27.90
CA ARG A 4 -41.65 -11.44 26.92
C ARG A 4 -42.19 -11.77 25.53
N LEU A 5 -42.26 -10.76 24.67
CA LEU A 5 -42.53 -10.92 23.23
C LEU A 5 -41.35 -11.65 22.58
N LYS A 6 -41.65 -12.69 21.80
CA LYS A 6 -40.71 -13.30 20.85
C LYS A 6 -40.70 -12.43 19.60
N ALA A 7 -39.53 -11.91 19.22
CA ALA A 7 -39.32 -11.29 17.92
C ALA A 7 -39.32 -12.39 16.86
N ASP A 8 -40.05 -12.14 15.78
CA ASP A 8 -40.14 -12.98 14.59
C ASP A 8 -38.97 -12.56 13.67
N GLU A 9 -37.90 -13.34 13.67
CA GLU A 9 -36.58 -12.98 13.13
C GLU A 9 -36.28 -13.68 11.79
N SER A 10 -37.30 -14.26 11.13
CA SER A 10 -37.10 -15.07 9.92
C SER A 10 -37.62 -14.47 8.61
N GLY A 11 -38.45 -13.42 8.67
CA GLY A 11 -39.04 -12.81 7.47
C GLY A 11 -38.23 -11.66 6.85
N ASP A 12 -37.49 -10.91 7.67
CA ASP A 12 -36.82 -9.67 7.22
C ASP A 12 -35.53 -9.93 6.42
N ASN A 13 -34.96 -11.13 6.52
CA ASN A 13 -33.70 -11.46 5.84
C ASN A 13 -33.89 -11.79 4.35
N ASP A 14 -35.02 -12.39 3.98
CA ASP A 14 -35.32 -12.78 2.59
C ASP A 14 -35.68 -11.55 1.73
N ASP A 15 -36.40 -10.58 2.30
CA ASP A 15 -36.75 -9.34 1.61
C ASP A 15 -35.51 -8.45 1.37
N LEU A 16 -34.56 -8.45 2.32
CA LEU A 16 -33.27 -7.77 2.16
C LEU A 16 -32.39 -8.47 1.12
N GLN A 17 -32.34 -9.80 1.11
CA GLN A 17 -31.62 -10.58 0.11
C GLN A 17 -32.15 -10.29 -1.31
N ALA A 18 -33.47 -10.19 -1.48
CA ALA A 18 -34.10 -9.85 -2.75
C ALA A 18 -33.79 -8.42 -3.23
N LEU A 19 -33.67 -7.46 -2.29
CA LEU A 19 -33.24 -6.09 -2.60
C LEU A 19 -31.77 -6.03 -3.04
N PHE A 20 -30.89 -6.81 -2.40
CA PHE A 20 -29.48 -6.89 -2.80
C PHE A 20 -29.30 -7.52 -4.18
N ASP A 21 -30.02 -8.59 -4.50
CA ASP A 21 -29.97 -9.22 -5.82
C ASP A 21 -30.50 -8.29 -6.94
N SER A 22 -31.55 -7.52 -6.65
CA SER A 22 -32.10 -6.52 -7.59
C SER A 22 -31.12 -5.37 -7.89
N ILE A 23 -30.34 -4.94 -6.90
CA ILE A 23 -29.29 -3.92 -7.08
C ILE A 23 -28.12 -4.48 -7.89
N ALA A 24 -27.72 -5.74 -7.64
CA ALA A 24 -26.68 -6.42 -8.39
C ALA A 24 -27.05 -6.63 -9.88
N GLU A 25 -28.32 -6.97 -10.18
CA GLU A 25 -28.80 -7.05 -11.56
C GLU A 25 -28.85 -5.69 -12.27
N SER A 26 -29.15 -4.61 -11.53
CA SER A 26 -29.20 -3.25 -12.08
C SER A 26 -27.81 -2.69 -12.40
N ALA A 27 -26.78 -3.08 -11.63
CA ALA A 27 -25.39 -2.75 -11.90
C ALA A 27 -24.84 -3.46 -13.16
N ASN A 28 -25.34 -4.67 -13.46
CA ASN A 28 -24.88 -5.43 -14.62
C ASN A 28 -25.50 -4.95 -15.95
N LYS A 29 -26.68 -4.33 -15.91
CA LYS A 29 -27.34 -3.76 -17.11
C LYS A 29 -26.68 -2.50 -17.68
N HIS A 30 -25.77 -1.85 -16.94
CA HIS A 30 -25.04 -0.67 -17.41
C HIS A 30 -23.64 -0.98 -17.97
N LYS A 31 -23.28 -2.26 -18.13
CA LYS A 31 -21.95 -2.69 -18.59
C LYS A 31 -21.84 -2.88 -20.12
N GLU A 32 -22.87 -2.51 -20.88
CA GLU A 32 -22.98 -2.83 -22.30
C GLU A 32 -22.80 -1.62 -23.23
N VAL A 33 -21.67 -0.91 -23.11
CA VAL A 33 -21.03 -0.22 -24.26
C VAL A 33 -19.52 -0.22 -24.03
N ALA A 34 -18.82 -1.23 -24.54
CA ALA A 34 -17.36 -1.24 -24.61
C ALA A 34 -16.89 -0.40 -25.82
N PRO A 35 -15.96 0.56 -25.67
CA PRO A 35 -15.24 1.10 -26.82
C PRO A 35 -14.21 0.05 -27.29
N GLN A 36 -14.27 -0.29 -28.58
CA GLN A 36 -13.30 -1.14 -29.28
C GLN A 36 -11.87 -0.65 -29.07
N ALA A 37 -10.96 -1.58 -28.77
CA ALA A 37 -9.53 -1.38 -28.74
C ALA A 37 -9.03 -0.92 -30.13
N ALA A 38 -8.57 0.32 -30.22
CA ALA A 38 -7.80 0.80 -31.35
C ALA A 38 -6.34 0.33 -31.22
N ALA A 39 -5.80 -0.21 -32.31
CA ALA A 39 -4.41 -0.67 -32.43
C ALA A 39 -3.40 0.44 -32.08
N PRO A 40 -2.25 0.13 -31.46
CA PRO A 40 -1.24 1.12 -31.16
C PRO A 40 -0.50 1.57 -32.43
N ALA A 41 -0.55 2.87 -32.71
CA ALA A 41 0.31 3.54 -33.68
C ALA A 41 1.70 3.82 -33.06
N PRO A 42 2.75 4.03 -33.89
CA PRO A 42 4.14 3.72 -33.55
C PRO A 42 4.79 4.74 -32.62
N ALA A 43 5.74 4.25 -31.81
CA ALA A 43 6.56 5.06 -30.91
C ALA A 43 7.32 6.17 -31.67
N PRO A 44 7.46 7.38 -31.08
CA PRO A 44 8.32 8.40 -31.63
C PRO A 44 9.80 7.99 -31.47
N ALA A 45 10.58 8.42 -32.45
CA ALA A 45 11.98 8.09 -32.67
C ALA A 45 12.88 8.37 -31.47
N HIS A 46 13.85 7.47 -31.30
CA HIS A 46 15.09 7.69 -30.59
C HIS A 46 15.73 9.02 -31.02
N VAL A 47 16.03 9.85 -30.04
CA VAL A 47 17.12 10.82 -30.12
C VAL A 47 18.19 10.31 -29.16
N ASP A 48 19.28 9.85 -29.76
CA ASP A 48 20.58 9.68 -29.13
C ASP A 48 20.95 10.93 -28.33
N ASP A 49 21.42 10.75 -27.11
CA ASP A 49 22.77 11.18 -26.74
C ASP A 49 23.09 10.79 -25.28
N VAL A 50 24.36 10.43 -25.10
CA VAL A 50 25.12 10.22 -23.84
C VAL A 50 25.25 8.76 -23.35
N GLU A 51 26.38 8.18 -23.77
CA GLU A 51 27.25 7.21 -23.08
C GLU A 51 26.82 5.73 -23.01
N SER A 52 26.81 5.05 -24.17
CA SER A 52 26.89 3.58 -24.26
C SER A 52 28.31 3.06 -24.50
N GLY A 53 29.34 3.92 -24.47
CA GLY A 53 30.74 3.53 -24.70
C GLY A 53 31.37 2.79 -23.52
N ASP A 54 31.05 3.21 -22.30
CA ASP A 54 31.67 2.67 -21.08
C ASP A 54 31.25 1.22 -20.79
N SER A 55 30.02 0.82 -21.11
CA SER A 55 29.54 -0.55 -20.81
C SER A 55 30.21 -1.60 -21.69
N ASP A 56 30.46 -1.29 -22.97
CA ASP A 56 31.09 -2.23 -23.91
C ASP A 56 32.61 -2.30 -23.71
N GLU A 57 33.24 -1.18 -23.35
CA GLU A 57 34.66 -1.13 -23.00
C GLU A 57 34.95 -1.88 -21.68
N LEU A 58 34.07 -1.75 -20.69
CA LEU A 58 34.14 -2.53 -19.44
C LEU A 58 33.90 -4.03 -19.67
N GLN A 59 32.99 -4.40 -20.57
CA GLN A 59 32.76 -5.79 -20.95
C GLN A 59 34.00 -6.40 -21.65
N ALA A 60 34.66 -5.65 -22.54
CA ALA A 60 35.87 -6.08 -23.23
C ALA A 60 37.10 -6.20 -22.29
N LEU A 61 37.21 -5.28 -21.32
CA LEU A 61 38.22 -5.37 -20.26
C LEU A 61 37.98 -6.59 -19.36
N PHE A 62 36.71 -6.92 -19.10
CA PHE A 62 36.32 -8.10 -18.32
C PHE A 62 36.71 -9.42 -19.03
N ASP A 63 36.41 -9.53 -20.32
CA ASP A 63 36.79 -10.71 -21.12
C ASP A 63 38.31 -10.87 -21.26
N THR A 64 39.05 -9.77 -21.38
CA THR A 64 40.52 -9.78 -21.43
C THR A 64 41.14 -10.29 -20.13
N LEU A 65 40.57 -9.94 -18.97
CA LEU A 65 41.06 -10.37 -17.66
C LEU A 65 40.76 -11.85 -17.39
N VAL A 66 39.62 -12.36 -17.88
CA VAL A 66 39.27 -13.78 -17.85
C VAL A 66 40.30 -14.61 -18.64
N GLN A 67 40.74 -14.10 -19.79
CA GLN A 67 41.74 -14.78 -20.63
C GLN A 67 43.16 -14.72 -20.04
N GLN A 68 43.47 -13.65 -19.29
CA GLN A 68 44.74 -13.50 -18.58
C GLN A 68 44.82 -14.40 -17.32
N GLY A 69 43.70 -14.62 -16.63
CA GLY A 69 43.58 -15.59 -15.52
C GLY A 69 43.63 -17.06 -15.97
N ALA A 70 43.18 -17.36 -17.19
CA ALA A 70 43.20 -18.72 -17.76
C ALA A 70 44.57 -19.15 -18.31
N SER A 71 45.54 -18.23 -18.45
CA SER A 71 46.88 -18.53 -18.97
C SER A 71 47.88 -18.95 -17.88
N GLY A 72 47.46 -18.98 -16.60
CA GLY A 72 48.24 -19.51 -15.49
C GLY A 72 47.67 -20.84 -14.99
N SER A 73 48.47 -21.91 -15.09
CA SER A 73 48.29 -23.23 -14.47
C SER A 73 47.57 -24.32 -15.28
N ALA A 74 48.34 -25.03 -16.11
CA ALA A 74 48.23 -26.48 -16.20
C ALA A 74 49.25 -27.08 -15.22
N GLY A 75 48.83 -27.38 -13.99
CA GLY A 75 49.68 -27.99 -12.98
C GLY A 75 48.91 -28.34 -11.72
N THR A 76 48.57 -29.62 -11.57
CA THR A 76 48.05 -30.23 -10.35
C THR A 76 48.94 -29.91 -9.15
N GLN A 77 48.51 -29.01 -8.25
CA GLN A 77 49.04 -28.94 -6.88
C GLN A 77 47.93 -28.69 -5.86
N SER A 78 48.05 -29.49 -4.80
CA SER A 78 47.37 -29.49 -3.51
C SER A 78 46.85 -28.13 -3.03
N LEU A 79 45.66 -28.15 -2.45
CA LEU A 79 45.11 -27.10 -1.60
C LEU A 79 46.10 -26.81 -0.44
N ASP A 80 46.84 -25.71 -0.55
CA ASP A 80 47.42 -25.00 0.59
C ASP A 80 46.68 -23.65 0.68
N THR A 81 45.60 -23.62 1.45
CA THR A 81 44.85 -22.39 1.76
C THR A 81 45.62 -21.57 2.78
N GLY A 82 46.76 -21.04 2.35
CA GLY A 82 47.47 -19.95 3.00
C GLY A 82 47.15 -18.64 2.29
N VAL A 83 45.91 -18.14 2.39
CA VAL A 83 45.68 -16.72 2.04
C VAL A 83 46.37 -15.91 3.11
N ASN A 84 47.60 -15.52 2.83
CA ASN A 84 48.41 -14.72 3.74
C ASN A 84 47.85 -13.30 3.73
N LEU A 85 46.87 -13.05 4.61
CA LEU A 85 46.18 -11.76 4.75
C LEU A 85 47.16 -10.59 4.90
N LYS A 86 48.37 -10.84 5.42
CA LYS A 86 49.45 -9.85 5.54
C LYS A 86 50.04 -9.42 4.19
N GLU A 87 50.15 -10.30 3.21
CA GLU A 87 50.68 -9.97 1.88
C GLU A 87 49.63 -9.22 1.03
N VAL A 88 48.36 -9.59 1.15
CA VAL A 88 47.25 -8.90 0.47
C VAL A 88 47.08 -7.47 1.02
N VAL A 89 47.22 -7.29 2.33
CA VAL A 89 47.15 -5.97 2.98
C VAL A 89 48.42 -5.14 2.72
N ALA A 90 49.60 -5.76 2.61
CA ALA A 90 50.84 -5.07 2.24
C ALA A 90 50.85 -4.60 0.77
N ALA A 91 50.30 -5.39 -0.15
CA ALA A 91 50.15 -5.01 -1.56
C ALA A 91 49.11 -3.90 -1.74
N ALA A 92 48.00 -3.93 -0.99
CA ALA A 92 47.00 -2.86 -0.99
C ALA A 92 47.56 -1.51 -0.48
N ALA A 93 48.55 -1.54 0.43
CA ALA A 93 49.17 -0.32 0.97
C ALA A 93 50.04 0.43 -0.07
N SER A 94 50.61 -0.25 -1.06
CA SER A 94 51.40 0.37 -2.15
C SER A 94 50.59 0.71 -3.40
N MET A 95 49.30 0.36 -3.42
CA MET A 95 48.39 0.66 -4.53
C MET A 95 47.91 2.12 -4.48
N SER A 96 47.81 2.74 -5.67
CA SER A 96 47.13 4.01 -5.86
C SER A 96 45.64 3.90 -5.47
N GLU A 97 44.98 5.02 -5.13
CA GLU A 97 43.54 5.00 -4.81
C GLU A 97 42.70 4.34 -5.92
N ALA A 98 43.09 4.51 -7.18
CA ALA A 98 42.43 3.89 -8.33
C ALA A 98 42.54 2.35 -8.30
N GLU A 99 43.71 1.81 -7.98
CA GLU A 99 43.94 0.36 -7.89
C GLU A 99 43.25 -0.28 -6.68
N ARG A 100 43.15 0.45 -5.56
CA ARG A 100 42.36 0.01 -4.39
C ARG A 100 40.87 -0.02 -4.70
N HIS A 101 40.34 1.00 -5.37
CA HIS A 101 38.96 0.98 -5.83
C HIS A 101 38.71 -0.18 -6.79
N GLN A 102 39.63 -0.42 -7.74
CA GLN A 102 39.50 -1.51 -8.69
C GLN A 102 39.57 -2.89 -8.03
N SER A 103 40.48 -3.08 -7.06
CA SER A 103 40.54 -4.30 -6.25
C SER A 103 39.28 -4.50 -5.40
N ALA A 104 38.72 -3.42 -4.83
CA ALA A 104 37.48 -3.47 -4.07
C ALA A 104 36.28 -3.85 -4.96
N PHE A 105 36.18 -3.26 -6.16
CA PHE A 105 35.15 -3.64 -7.13
C PHE A 105 35.26 -5.10 -7.58
N LEU A 106 36.48 -5.59 -7.84
CA LEU A 106 36.71 -7.00 -8.19
C LEU A 106 36.33 -7.95 -7.04
N GLN A 107 36.66 -7.57 -5.81
CA GLN A 107 36.35 -8.38 -4.64
C GLN A 107 34.85 -8.38 -4.32
N ILE A 108 34.16 -7.24 -4.47
CA ILE A 108 32.69 -7.17 -4.43
C ILE A 108 32.10 -8.06 -5.52
N GLY A 109 32.61 -7.98 -6.76
CA GLY A 109 32.16 -8.81 -7.86
C GLY A 109 32.32 -10.32 -7.60
N GLN A 110 33.44 -10.74 -7.00
CA GLN A 110 33.66 -12.14 -6.60
C GLN A 110 32.72 -12.57 -5.48
N LEU A 111 32.52 -11.73 -4.46
CA LEU A 111 31.60 -12.04 -3.36
C LEU A 111 30.15 -12.09 -3.84
N THR A 112 29.73 -11.19 -4.73
CA THR A 112 28.40 -11.20 -5.34
C THR A 112 28.18 -12.44 -6.21
N ARG A 113 29.19 -12.88 -6.98
CA ARG A 113 29.11 -14.15 -7.73
C ARG A 113 29.03 -15.36 -6.82
N LEU A 114 29.84 -15.41 -5.76
CA LEU A 114 29.79 -16.50 -4.80
C LEU A 114 28.45 -16.57 -4.07
N LEU A 115 27.88 -15.41 -3.71
CA LEU A 115 26.51 -15.30 -3.18
C LEU A 115 25.46 -15.76 -4.19
N HIS A 116 25.57 -15.33 -5.44
CA HIS A 116 24.63 -15.72 -6.50
C HIS A 116 24.69 -17.22 -6.79
N ASP A 117 25.90 -17.78 -6.94
CA ASP A 117 26.11 -19.20 -7.18
C ASP A 117 25.64 -20.05 -6.00
N THR A 118 25.82 -19.60 -4.76
CA THR A 118 25.28 -20.29 -3.58
C THR A 118 23.77 -20.23 -3.50
N ILE A 119 23.12 -19.07 -3.72
CA ILE A 119 21.66 -18.94 -3.81
C ILE A 119 21.09 -19.87 -4.89
N ARG A 120 21.77 -19.96 -6.03
CA ARG A 120 21.39 -20.82 -7.15
C ARG A 120 21.59 -22.31 -6.85
N GLN A 121 22.69 -22.69 -6.20
CA GLN A 121 22.96 -24.07 -5.77
C GLN A 121 21.97 -24.55 -4.70
N LEU A 122 21.52 -23.67 -3.81
CA LEU A 122 20.49 -23.98 -2.82
C LEU A 122 19.07 -23.97 -3.41
N GLY A 123 18.89 -23.55 -4.67
CA GLY A 123 17.61 -23.61 -5.39
C GLY A 123 16.63 -22.48 -5.08
N TYR A 124 17.07 -21.40 -4.43
CA TYR A 124 16.21 -20.27 -4.06
C TYR A 124 16.08 -19.18 -5.14
N ASP A 125 16.84 -19.29 -6.23
CA ASP A 125 16.85 -18.34 -7.35
C ASP A 125 15.43 -18.06 -7.87
N ARG A 126 14.64 -19.11 -8.12
CA ARG A 126 13.23 -19.00 -8.53
C ARG A 126 12.34 -18.33 -7.49
N MET A 127 12.56 -18.59 -6.21
CA MET A 127 11.73 -18.03 -5.14
C MET A 127 12.00 -16.53 -4.96
N LEU A 128 13.26 -16.09 -5.08
CA LEU A 128 13.59 -14.66 -5.09
C LEU A 128 13.11 -13.97 -6.37
N GLU A 129 13.25 -14.61 -7.53
CA GLU A 129 12.78 -14.10 -8.82
C GLU A 129 11.25 -13.89 -8.81
N GLU A 130 10.46 -14.91 -8.45
CA GLU A 130 9.00 -14.81 -8.31
C GLU A 130 8.55 -13.75 -7.31
N THR A 131 9.37 -13.50 -6.28
CA THR A 131 9.10 -12.51 -5.24
C THR A 131 9.41 -11.10 -5.73
N ALA A 132 10.52 -10.92 -6.45
CA ALA A 132 10.90 -9.67 -7.09
C ALA A 132 9.89 -9.26 -8.17
N GLU A 133 9.36 -10.22 -8.93
CA GLU A 133 8.31 -9.99 -9.94
C GLU A 133 6.99 -9.47 -9.35
N LYS A 134 6.67 -9.81 -8.10
CA LYS A 134 5.43 -9.42 -7.42
C LYS A 134 5.49 -8.03 -6.79
N LEU A 135 6.70 -7.49 -6.54
CA LEU A 135 6.88 -6.19 -5.90
C LEU A 135 6.33 -5.01 -6.74
N PRO A 136 6.50 -4.98 -8.09
CA PRO A 136 5.82 -4.01 -8.95
C PRO A 136 4.29 -4.05 -8.84
N ASP A 137 3.67 -5.23 -8.77
CA ASP A 137 2.21 -5.39 -8.60
C ASP A 137 1.75 -4.81 -7.25
N ALA A 138 2.47 -5.10 -6.16
CA ALA A 138 2.18 -4.50 -4.85
C ALA A 138 2.26 -2.96 -4.89
N ARG A 139 3.28 -2.40 -5.55
CA ARG A 139 3.40 -0.94 -5.73
C ARG A 139 2.24 -0.35 -6.52
N GLN A 140 1.84 -1.00 -7.62
CA GLN A 140 0.69 -0.56 -8.42
C GLN A 140 -0.59 -0.58 -7.59
N ARG A 141 -0.82 -1.63 -6.80
CA ARG A 141 -1.96 -1.75 -5.89
C ARG A 141 -1.97 -0.66 -4.81
N LEU A 142 -0.83 -0.35 -4.19
CA LEU A 142 -0.73 0.73 -3.21
C LEU A 142 -0.97 2.10 -3.86
N SER A 143 -0.45 2.32 -5.06
CA SER A 143 -0.72 3.54 -5.84
C SER A 143 -2.21 3.69 -6.17
N TYR A 144 -2.85 2.58 -6.54
CA TYR A 144 -4.28 2.54 -6.80
C TYR A 144 -5.11 2.92 -5.56
N ILE A 145 -4.74 2.38 -4.39
CA ILE A 145 -5.36 2.73 -3.12
C ILE A 145 -5.22 4.24 -2.85
N SER A 146 -4.02 4.80 -3.02
CA SER A 146 -3.77 6.23 -2.81
C SER A 146 -4.69 7.09 -3.69
N GLN A 147 -4.73 6.81 -4.99
CA GLN A 147 -5.55 7.56 -5.96
C GLN A 147 -7.04 7.50 -5.60
N MET A 148 -7.53 6.29 -5.29
CA MET A 148 -8.94 6.11 -4.99
C MET A 148 -9.31 6.73 -3.63
N THR A 149 -8.38 6.79 -2.66
CA THR A 149 -8.57 7.49 -1.38
C THR A 149 -8.74 8.98 -1.62
N GLU A 150 -7.88 9.56 -2.44
CA GLU A 150 -7.92 10.97 -2.81
C GLU A 150 -9.23 11.32 -3.53
N GLN A 151 -9.65 10.46 -4.46
CA GLN A 151 -10.90 10.64 -5.18
C GLN A 151 -12.13 10.60 -4.24
N ALA A 152 -12.18 9.63 -3.33
CA ALA A 152 -13.26 9.52 -2.35
C ALA A 152 -13.30 10.75 -1.43
N ALA A 153 -12.15 11.17 -0.91
CA ALA A 153 -12.05 12.35 -0.06
C ALA A 153 -12.50 13.62 -0.79
N SER A 154 -12.08 13.79 -2.06
CA SER A 154 -12.48 14.93 -2.89
C SER A 154 -14.00 14.95 -3.12
N ARG A 155 -14.62 13.81 -3.43
CA ARG A 155 -16.08 13.73 -3.61
C ARG A 155 -16.84 14.09 -2.34
N VAL A 156 -16.43 13.55 -1.19
CA VAL A 156 -17.07 13.84 0.10
C VAL A 156 -16.95 15.33 0.46
N LEU A 157 -15.77 15.92 0.24
CA LEU A 157 -15.53 17.33 0.52
C LEU A 157 -16.39 18.23 -0.40
N ASN A 158 -16.42 17.94 -1.71
CA ASN A 158 -17.24 18.69 -2.66
C ASN A 158 -18.74 18.61 -2.33
N ALA A 159 -19.23 17.41 -2.00
CA ALA A 159 -20.63 17.22 -1.60
C ALA A 159 -20.97 18.00 -0.32
N THR A 160 -20.03 18.05 0.63
CA THR A 160 -20.16 18.81 1.87
C THR A 160 -20.16 20.32 1.62
N ASP A 161 -19.29 20.82 0.74
CA ASP A 161 -19.21 22.23 0.36
C ASP A 161 -20.49 22.73 -0.33
N ILE A 162 -21.23 21.83 -1.00
CA ILE A 162 -22.54 22.14 -1.59
C ILE A 162 -23.66 22.05 -0.55
N ALA A 163 -23.68 20.99 0.27
CA ALA A 163 -24.77 20.73 1.20
C ALA A 163 -24.79 21.72 2.38
N LYS A 164 -23.63 22.11 2.90
CA LYS A 164 -23.52 22.91 4.12
C LYS A 164 -24.15 24.32 3.98
N PRO A 165 -23.84 25.11 2.93
CA PRO A 165 -24.46 26.43 2.76
C PRO A 165 -25.99 26.37 2.59
N ILE A 166 -26.51 25.28 2.02
CA ILE A 166 -27.95 25.07 1.87
C ILE A 166 -28.58 24.84 3.24
N GLN A 167 -27.96 24.00 4.07
CA GLN A 167 -28.42 23.73 5.43
C GLN A 167 -28.39 25.00 6.29
N ASP A 168 -27.31 25.78 6.23
CA ASP A 168 -27.17 27.04 6.96
C ASP A 168 -28.26 28.05 6.54
N ARG A 169 -28.56 28.14 5.25
CA ARG A 169 -29.66 28.98 4.73
C ARG A 169 -31.03 28.54 5.27
N ILE A 170 -31.30 27.23 5.29
CA ILE A 170 -32.57 26.70 5.83
C ILE A 170 -32.69 27.08 7.31
N GLU A 171 -31.62 26.91 8.09
CA GLU A 171 -31.59 27.22 9.53
C GLU A 171 -31.85 28.72 9.78
N GLU A 172 -31.15 29.61 9.08
CA GLU A 172 -31.31 31.05 9.22
C GLU A 172 -32.74 31.50 8.87
N GLN A 173 -33.27 31.03 7.74
CA GLN A 173 -34.61 31.40 7.29
C GLN A 173 -35.69 30.85 8.22
N ALA A 174 -35.55 29.60 8.67
CA ALA A 174 -36.46 29.00 9.64
C ALA A 174 -36.45 29.75 10.97
N GLY A 175 -35.27 30.14 11.47
CA GLY A 175 -35.12 30.93 12.69
C GLY A 175 -35.78 32.31 12.60
N ASN A 176 -35.56 33.03 11.49
CA ASN A 176 -36.18 34.34 11.24
C ASN A 176 -37.71 34.23 11.19
N LEU A 177 -38.23 33.28 10.40
CA LEU A 177 -39.67 33.05 10.32
C LEU A 177 -40.26 32.69 11.68
N SER A 178 -39.62 31.79 12.44
CA SER A 178 -40.06 31.42 13.79
C SER A 178 -40.15 32.61 14.74
N SER A 179 -39.15 33.50 14.73
CA SER A 179 -39.17 34.74 15.52
C SER A 179 -40.35 35.64 15.14
N ARG A 180 -40.57 35.86 13.84
CA ARG A 180 -41.67 36.71 13.35
C ARG A 180 -43.04 36.11 13.61
N TRP A 181 -43.18 34.79 13.52
CA TRP A 181 -44.40 34.10 13.93
C TRP A 181 -44.65 34.28 15.43
N SER A 182 -43.61 34.26 16.26
CA SER A 182 -43.73 34.50 17.71
C SER A 182 -44.21 35.93 18.01
N GLU A 183 -43.67 36.94 17.31
CA GLU A 183 -44.13 38.33 17.42
C GLU A 183 -45.60 38.52 17.00
N LEU A 184 -46.09 37.73 16.04
CA LEU A 184 -47.50 37.74 15.65
C LEU A 184 -48.39 37.25 16.80
N TYR A 185 -48.01 36.15 17.46
CA TYR A 185 -48.73 35.61 18.61
C TYR A 185 -48.66 36.52 19.83
N ASP A 186 -47.59 37.31 19.96
CA ASP A 186 -47.46 38.39 20.94
C ASP A 186 -48.30 39.64 20.58
N LYS A 187 -49.04 39.62 19.47
CA LYS A 187 -49.86 40.74 18.95
C LYS A 187 -49.03 41.99 18.63
N LYS A 188 -47.75 41.82 18.25
CA LYS A 188 -46.83 42.90 17.89
C LYS A 188 -46.82 43.22 16.39
N LEU A 189 -47.45 42.40 15.55
CA LEU A 189 -47.51 42.59 14.10
C LEU A 189 -48.81 43.26 13.62
N SER A 190 -48.67 44.11 12.60
CA SER A 190 -49.79 44.63 11.81
C SER A 190 -50.30 43.61 10.78
N VAL A 191 -51.49 43.87 10.22
CA VAL A 191 -52.11 43.01 9.19
C VAL A 191 -51.26 42.92 7.92
N ASP A 192 -50.60 44.02 7.52
CA ASP A 192 -49.76 44.02 6.32
C ASP A 192 -48.46 43.23 6.55
N GLN A 193 -47.85 43.34 7.74
CA GLN A 193 -46.70 42.52 8.12
C GLN A 193 -47.05 41.03 8.21
N PHE A 194 -48.27 40.70 8.64
CA PHE A 194 -48.77 39.32 8.62
C PHE A 194 -48.89 38.76 7.19
N LYS A 195 -49.47 39.53 6.26
CA LYS A 195 -49.56 39.10 4.84
C LYS A 195 -48.19 38.86 4.24
N ALA A 196 -47.21 39.74 4.54
CA ALA A 196 -45.83 39.56 4.13
C ALA A 196 -45.23 38.27 4.73
N LEU A 197 -45.37 38.06 6.05
CA LEU A 197 -44.89 36.85 6.73
C LEU A 197 -45.49 35.57 6.15
N ALA A 198 -46.79 35.55 5.83
CA ALA A 198 -47.45 34.42 5.20
C ALA A 198 -46.90 34.13 3.80
N GLY A 199 -46.64 35.18 3.01
CA GLY A 199 -46.02 35.06 1.69
C GLY A 199 -44.59 34.52 1.76
N GLU A 200 -43.78 35.06 2.68
CA GLU A 200 -42.42 34.61 2.94
C GLU A 200 -42.37 33.16 3.45
N THR A 201 -43.29 32.77 4.33
CA THR A 201 -43.40 31.39 4.83
C THR A 201 -43.71 30.43 3.69
N ARG A 202 -44.62 30.78 2.78
CA ARG A 202 -44.92 29.96 1.60
C ARG A 202 -43.70 29.82 0.68
N ALA A 203 -43.01 30.92 0.39
CA ALA A 203 -41.80 30.90 -0.43
C ALA A 203 -40.68 30.06 0.21
N PHE A 204 -40.52 30.14 1.52
CA PHE A 204 -39.59 29.30 2.28
C PHE A 204 -39.93 27.82 2.17
N LEU A 205 -41.20 27.42 2.34
CA LEU A 205 -41.61 26.01 2.21
C LEU A 205 -41.31 25.45 0.82
N ASP A 206 -41.59 26.23 -0.24
CA ASP A 206 -41.27 25.83 -1.61
C ASP A 206 -39.75 25.70 -1.83
N GLN A 207 -38.95 26.60 -1.24
CA GLN A 207 -37.49 26.56 -1.33
C GLN A 207 -36.90 25.40 -0.53
N ALA A 208 -37.36 25.18 0.70
CA ALA A 208 -36.91 24.11 1.58
C ALA A 208 -37.12 22.71 0.94
N GLN A 209 -38.21 22.52 0.19
CA GLN A 209 -38.42 21.29 -0.58
C GLN A 209 -37.38 21.07 -1.69
N ARG A 210 -36.98 22.14 -2.40
CA ARG A 210 -35.93 22.07 -3.42
C ARG A 210 -34.57 21.81 -2.78
N ASP A 211 -34.27 22.55 -1.73
CA ASP A 211 -33.02 22.45 -0.99
C ASP A 211 -32.83 21.07 -0.37
N SER A 212 -33.89 20.50 0.21
CA SER A 212 -33.88 19.14 0.76
C SER A 212 -33.53 18.09 -0.29
N LYS A 213 -34.00 18.23 -1.54
CA LYS A 213 -33.64 17.32 -2.62
C LYS A 213 -32.16 17.42 -2.97
N VAL A 214 -31.64 18.65 -3.09
CA VAL A 214 -30.22 18.88 -3.39
C VAL A 214 -29.34 18.32 -2.28
N VAL A 215 -29.67 18.56 -1.02
CA VAL A 215 -28.94 18.00 0.12
C VAL A 215 -28.98 16.47 0.08
N ASN A 216 -30.14 15.87 -0.20
CA ASN A 216 -30.25 14.41 -0.32
C ASN A 216 -29.39 13.84 -1.46
N GLU A 217 -29.33 14.52 -2.61
CA GLU A 217 -28.42 14.15 -3.70
C GLU A 217 -26.94 14.20 -3.26
N GLN A 218 -26.54 15.21 -2.49
CA GLN A 218 -25.17 15.28 -1.95
C GLN A 218 -24.89 14.16 -0.93
N LEU A 219 -25.86 13.80 -0.09
CA LEU A 219 -25.72 12.68 0.84
C LEU A 219 -25.58 11.34 0.10
N LEU A 220 -26.28 11.16 -1.03
CA LEU A 220 -26.11 9.99 -1.88
C LEU A 220 -24.74 9.97 -2.57
N GLU A 221 -24.21 11.12 -2.99
CA GLU A 221 -22.85 11.21 -3.53
C GLU A 221 -21.79 10.83 -2.48
N ILE A 222 -21.96 11.28 -1.23
CA ILE A 222 -21.11 10.88 -0.10
C ILE A 222 -21.18 9.36 0.11
N MET A 223 -22.37 8.77 0.06
CA MET A 223 -22.55 7.32 0.21
C MET A 223 -21.84 6.56 -0.93
N MET A 224 -22.02 6.97 -2.18
CA MET A 224 -21.34 6.32 -3.33
C MET A 224 -19.82 6.49 -3.27
N ALA A 225 -19.31 7.58 -2.71
CA ALA A 225 -17.88 7.75 -2.49
C ALA A 225 -17.30 6.72 -1.50
N GLN A 226 -18.13 6.05 -0.70
CA GLN A 226 -17.70 5.00 0.24
C GLN A 226 -17.40 3.66 -0.44
N ASP A 227 -17.83 3.43 -1.68
CA ASP A 227 -17.51 2.22 -2.46
C ASP A 227 -15.98 2.01 -2.60
N PHE A 228 -15.21 3.09 -2.44
CA PHE A 228 -13.75 3.04 -2.31
C PHE A 228 -13.27 2.10 -1.19
N GLN A 229 -13.99 2.03 -0.06
CA GLN A 229 -13.58 1.28 1.12
C GLN A 229 -13.61 -0.23 0.87
N ASP A 230 -14.64 -0.74 0.17
CA ASP A 230 -14.72 -2.16 -0.19
C ASP A 230 -13.58 -2.54 -1.15
N LEU A 231 -13.41 -1.74 -2.21
CA LEU A 231 -12.41 -2.02 -3.23
C LEU A 231 -10.98 -1.95 -2.66
N THR A 232 -10.74 -1.01 -1.75
CA THR A 232 -9.46 -0.87 -1.04
C THR A 232 -9.23 -1.98 -0.04
N GLY A 233 -10.26 -2.40 0.70
CA GLY A 233 -10.17 -3.54 1.61
C GLY A 233 -9.73 -4.81 0.87
N GLN A 234 -10.31 -5.06 -0.31
CA GLN A 234 -9.92 -6.19 -1.15
C GLN A 234 -8.46 -6.09 -1.64
N VAL A 235 -8.02 -4.89 -2.04
CA VAL A 235 -6.65 -4.67 -2.54
C VAL A 235 -5.62 -4.78 -1.40
N ILE A 236 -5.90 -4.21 -0.24
CA ILE A 236 -5.06 -4.33 0.97
C ILE A 236 -4.92 -5.80 1.35
N LYS A 237 -6.02 -6.56 1.38
CA LYS A 237 -5.97 -8.00 1.68
C LYS A 237 -5.01 -8.75 0.76
N LYS A 238 -5.05 -8.46 -0.55
CA LYS A 238 -4.12 -9.06 -1.53
C LYS A 238 -2.66 -8.65 -1.31
N ILE A 239 -2.41 -7.38 -0.96
CA ILE A 239 -1.06 -6.91 -0.64
C ILE A 239 -0.54 -7.61 0.62
N VAL A 240 -1.37 -7.73 1.67
CA VAL A 240 -1.00 -8.41 2.92
C VAL A 240 -0.71 -9.89 2.65
N GLU A 241 -1.57 -10.60 1.91
CA GLU A 241 -1.32 -11.99 1.53
C GLU A 241 -0.04 -12.16 0.71
N MET A 242 0.28 -11.20 -0.16
CA MET A 242 1.52 -11.19 -0.94
C MET A 242 2.74 -10.94 -0.05
N ALA A 243 2.65 -9.99 0.87
CA ALA A 243 3.71 -9.68 1.82
C ALA A 243 4.00 -10.86 2.75
N SER A 244 2.98 -11.53 3.28
CA SER A 244 3.16 -12.75 4.10
C SER A 244 3.84 -13.88 3.32
N LYS A 245 3.47 -14.10 2.05
CA LYS A 245 4.14 -15.11 1.21
C LYS A 245 5.60 -14.78 0.94
N MET A 246 5.91 -13.49 0.75
CA MET A 246 7.30 -13.02 0.59
C MET A 246 8.08 -13.21 1.89
N GLU A 247 7.49 -12.87 3.03
CA GLU A 247 8.07 -13.07 4.37
C GLU A 247 8.37 -14.54 4.64
N ASP A 248 7.41 -15.45 4.42
CA ASP A 248 7.59 -16.90 4.59
C ASP A 248 8.73 -17.43 3.71
N GLY A 249 8.81 -16.98 2.46
CA GLY A 249 9.86 -17.37 1.52
C GLY A 249 11.25 -16.92 1.98
N LEU A 250 11.38 -15.67 2.42
CA LEU A 250 12.63 -15.11 2.92
C LEU A 250 13.04 -15.74 4.26
N LEU A 251 12.09 -15.99 5.17
CA LEU A 251 12.35 -16.70 6.42
C LEU A 251 12.87 -18.10 6.17
N LYS A 252 12.29 -18.84 5.22
CA LYS A 252 12.76 -20.18 4.86
C LYS A 252 14.20 -20.16 4.35
N VAL A 253 14.53 -19.24 3.45
CA VAL A 253 15.89 -19.05 2.93
C VAL A 253 16.86 -18.74 4.08
N LEU A 254 16.47 -17.84 5.00
CA LEU A 254 17.29 -17.46 6.14
C LEU A 254 17.53 -18.63 7.12
N ILE A 255 16.49 -19.41 7.41
CA ILE A 255 16.57 -20.63 8.23
C ILE A 255 17.48 -21.66 7.57
N ASP A 256 17.38 -21.81 6.24
CA ASP A 256 18.13 -22.83 5.52
C ASP A 256 19.64 -22.53 5.43
N ILE A 257 20.00 -21.24 5.34
CA ILE A 257 21.39 -20.74 5.31
C ILE A 257 21.99 -20.62 6.72
N MET A 258 21.18 -20.68 7.78
CA MET A 258 21.66 -20.54 9.16
C MET A 258 22.53 -21.73 9.61
N PRO A 259 23.70 -21.48 10.27
CA PRO A 259 24.50 -22.55 10.88
C PRO A 259 23.68 -23.32 11.93
N GLU A 260 23.89 -24.64 12.05
CA GLU A 260 23.13 -25.52 12.97
C GLU A 260 23.11 -25.00 14.42
N ASN A 261 24.17 -24.32 14.85
CA ASN A 261 24.31 -23.73 16.19
C ASN A 261 23.36 -22.55 16.47
N LYS A 262 22.77 -21.93 15.42
CA LYS A 262 21.83 -20.79 15.53
C LYS A 262 20.38 -21.14 15.15
N ARG A 263 20.14 -22.30 14.50
CA ARG A 263 18.80 -22.77 14.14
C ARG A 263 17.88 -22.99 15.35
N SER A 264 18.42 -23.50 16.45
CA SER A 264 17.68 -23.74 17.70
C SER A 264 17.25 -22.47 18.45
N GLN A 265 17.85 -21.32 18.16
CA GLN A 265 17.39 -20.00 18.64
C GLN A 265 16.32 -19.39 17.73
N ALA A 266 16.37 -19.66 16.43
CA ALA A 266 15.46 -19.08 15.43
C ALA A 266 14.03 -19.65 15.49
N GLU A 267 13.87 -20.93 15.81
CA GLU A 267 12.55 -21.58 15.91
C GLU A 267 11.63 -20.98 17.00
N GLY A 268 12.21 -20.29 18.00
CA GLY A 268 11.45 -19.66 19.09
C GLY A 268 11.09 -18.19 18.90
N GLY A 269 11.85 -17.45 18.07
CA GLY A 269 11.76 -15.97 18.01
C GLY A 269 11.30 -15.37 16.69
N LEU A 270 11.64 -15.98 15.55
CA LEU A 270 11.44 -15.39 14.21
C LEU A 270 10.11 -15.76 13.54
N LEU A 271 9.39 -16.75 14.09
CA LEU A 271 8.06 -17.17 13.63
C LEU A 271 6.91 -16.34 14.22
N ASN A 272 7.23 -15.33 15.01
CA ASN A 272 6.24 -14.45 15.59
C ASN A 272 5.98 -13.28 14.66
N GLY A 273 4.84 -13.32 13.95
CA GLY A 273 4.33 -12.19 13.18
C GLY A 273 4.12 -10.93 14.04
N PRO A 274 3.69 -9.80 13.43
CA PRO A 274 3.54 -8.53 14.12
C PRO A 274 2.77 -8.68 15.43
N VAL A 275 3.38 -8.30 16.55
CA VAL A 275 2.78 -8.46 17.88
C VAL A 275 1.67 -7.43 18.04
N VAL A 276 0.42 -7.85 17.78
CA VAL A 276 -0.77 -7.00 17.96
C VAL A 276 -1.19 -6.95 19.45
N ASP A 277 -0.77 -7.91 20.27
CA ASP A 277 -1.00 -7.88 21.72
C ASP A 277 0.24 -8.36 22.49
N SER A 278 0.77 -7.48 23.35
CA SER A 278 1.97 -7.70 24.16
C SER A 278 1.66 -8.29 25.55
N LYS A 279 0.38 -8.52 25.88
CA LYS A 279 0.01 -9.09 27.18
C LYS A 279 0.30 -10.58 27.24
N GLY A 280 1.31 -10.94 28.03
CA GLY A 280 1.60 -12.33 28.42
C GLY A 280 2.67 -13.04 27.59
N ARG A 281 3.46 -12.29 26.81
CA ARG A 281 4.58 -12.80 26.02
C ARG A 281 5.90 -12.23 26.54
N ASP A 282 6.79 -13.10 27.02
CA ASP A 282 8.13 -12.75 27.52
C ASP A 282 9.17 -12.55 26.40
N ASP A 283 8.78 -12.76 25.13
CA ASP A 283 9.64 -12.68 23.95
C ASP A 283 9.51 -11.34 23.19
N VAL A 284 8.76 -10.39 23.74
CA VAL A 284 8.55 -9.06 23.15
C VAL A 284 9.50 -8.07 23.82
N VAL A 285 10.51 -7.65 23.09
CA VAL A 285 11.46 -6.62 23.51
C VAL A 285 10.72 -5.28 23.52
N THR A 286 10.48 -4.73 24.71
CA THR A 286 9.70 -3.50 24.92
C THR A 286 10.52 -2.33 25.45
N SER A 287 11.79 -2.56 25.80
CA SER A 287 12.69 -1.52 26.30
C SER A 287 14.07 -1.55 25.64
N GLN A 288 14.74 -0.39 25.61
CA GLN A 288 16.09 -0.22 25.03
C GLN A 288 17.15 -1.08 25.75
N GLU A 289 16.99 -1.31 27.05
CA GLU A 289 17.89 -2.17 27.85
C GLU A 289 17.82 -3.64 27.41
N GLN A 290 16.63 -4.12 27.06
CA GLN A 290 16.44 -5.46 26.49
C GLN A 290 16.98 -5.58 25.06
N VAL A 291 17.03 -4.46 24.32
CA VAL A 291 17.70 -4.41 23.01
C VAL A 291 19.21 -4.52 23.20
N ASP A 292 19.77 -3.80 24.16
CA ASP A 292 21.21 -3.81 24.46
C ASP A 292 21.66 -5.21 24.96
N ASP A 293 20.90 -5.86 25.83
CA ASP A 293 21.15 -7.23 26.29
C ASP A 293 21.12 -8.27 25.14
N LEU A 294 20.23 -8.07 24.17
CA LEU A 294 20.12 -8.94 23.00
C LEU A 294 21.32 -8.74 22.06
N LEU A 295 21.78 -7.50 21.87
CA LEU A 295 22.96 -7.17 21.07
C LEU A 295 24.24 -7.74 21.70
N ASP A 296 24.40 -7.61 23.02
CA ASP A 296 25.50 -8.21 23.79
C ASP A 296 25.50 -9.75 23.65
N SER A 297 24.33 -10.39 23.67
CA SER A 297 24.20 -11.85 23.50
C SER A 297 24.57 -12.36 22.10
N LEU A 298 24.48 -11.49 21.09
CA LEU A 298 24.85 -11.75 19.70
C LEU A 298 26.32 -11.39 19.42
N GLY A 299 27.01 -10.80 20.38
CA GLY A 299 28.44 -10.46 20.31
C GLY A 299 28.76 -9.15 19.60
N PHE A 300 27.82 -8.18 19.63
CA PHE A 300 28.02 -6.81 19.16
C PHE A 300 28.18 -5.83 20.33
#